data_AF-A0A5E4L7D8-F1
#
_entry.id   AF-A0A5E4L7D8-F1
#
_cell.length_a   1.000
_cell.length_b   1.000
_cell.length_c   1.000
_cell.angle_alpha   90.00
_cell.angle_beta   90.00
_cell.angle_gamma   90.00
#
_symmetry.space_group_name_H-M   'P 1'
#
loop_
_entity.id
_entity.type
_entity.pdbx_description
1 polymer ?
#
loop_
_entity_poly.entity_id
_entity_poly.type
_entity_poly.pdbx_seq_one_letter_code
_entity_poly.pdbx_strand_id
1 'polypeptide(L)'
;MAKVCIICEKEIQPGSDYYRVRDDAIIKAIRAVKQRLGVAKNNELCVDQGCLPKYRERRKKFEKNIIFYVALGVIVFVLINGLQLMAGAFSIVAFIASLFLAVLIAGLAILNYATPPIDEAMLTAGSAQERAREDESVSGEKPQQSGKKPAKKGRSR
;
A
#
# COMPACT_ATOMS: atom_id res chain seq x y z
N MET A 1 20.60 -11.01 2.89
CA MET A 1 20.14 -9.66 3.29
C MET A 1 18.95 -9.84 4.20
N ALA A 2 18.84 -9.08 5.28
CA ALA A 2 17.67 -9.14 6.15
C ALA A 2 16.45 -8.55 5.43
N LYS A 3 15.34 -9.27 5.48
CA LYS A 3 14.04 -8.82 4.97
C LYS A 3 13.24 -8.30 6.15
N VAL A 4 12.81 -7.04 6.08
CA VAL A 4 12.11 -6.39 7.19
C VAL A 4 10.74 -5.94 6.71
N CYS A 5 9.72 -6.26 7.50
CA CYS A 5 8.37 -5.80 7.23
C CYS A 5 8.24 -4.31 7.56
N ILE A 6 7.81 -3.48 6.60
CA ILE A 6 7.70 -2.02 6.77
C ILE A 6 6.59 -1.60 7.77
N ILE A 7 5.66 -2.49 8.08
CA ILE A 7 4.52 -2.19 8.95
C ILE A 7 4.81 -2.54 10.40
N CYS A 8 5.40 -3.71 10.65
CA CYS A 8 5.67 -4.21 12.00
C CYS A 8 7.15 -4.13 12.40
N GLU A 9 8.04 -3.76 11.48
CA GLU A 9 9.49 -3.62 11.66
C GLU A 9 10.20 -4.90 12.10
N LYS A 10 9.53 -6.05 11.98
CA LYS A 10 10.10 -7.37 12.29
C LYS A 10 10.80 -7.96 11.08
N GLU A 11 11.83 -8.75 11.33
CA GLU A 11 12.46 -9.57 10.31
C GLU A 11 11.53 -10.71 9.88
N ILE A 12 11.44 -10.94 8.57
CA ILE A 12 10.60 -11.98 8.00
C ILE A 12 11.32 -13.32 8.13
N GLN A 13 10.63 -14.30 8.72
CA GLN A 13 11.16 -15.64 8.88
C GLN A 13 11.27 -16.35 7.51
N PRO A 14 12.32 -17.16 7.29
CA PRO A 14 12.43 -17.95 6.06
C PRO A 14 11.25 -18.93 5.97
N GLY A 15 10.46 -18.81 4.90
CA GLY A 15 9.31 -19.69 4.62
C GLY A 15 7.93 -19.07 4.85
N SER A 16 7.82 -17.85 5.39
CA SER A 16 6.53 -17.15 5.45
C SER A 16 6.20 -16.45 4.13
N ASP A 17 4.92 -16.32 3.80
CA ASP A 17 4.43 -15.57 2.65
C ASP A 17 4.61 -14.05 2.87
N TYR A 18 5.29 -13.37 1.95
CA TYR A 18 5.55 -11.93 2.01
C TYR A 18 5.44 -11.28 0.63
N TYR A 19 5.12 -9.98 0.63
CA TYR A 19 5.02 -9.16 -0.57
C TYR A 19 6.20 -8.19 -0.64
N ARG A 20 6.88 -8.16 -1.79
CA ARG A 20 8.03 -7.27 -1.99
C ARG A 20 7.56 -5.85 -2.30
N VAL A 21 8.15 -4.88 -1.61
CA VAL A 21 7.93 -3.47 -1.88
C VAL A 21 8.78 -3.06 -3.08
N ARG A 22 8.20 -2.31 -4.02
CA ARG A 22 8.94 -1.78 -5.17
C ARG A 22 9.81 -0.61 -4.73
N ASP A 23 11.08 -0.62 -5.15
CA ASP A 23 12.01 0.49 -4.91
C ASP A 23 11.78 1.63 -5.91
N ASP A 24 10.87 2.53 -5.55
CA ASP A 24 10.63 3.76 -6.29
C ASP A 24 11.81 4.74 -6.22
N ALA A 25 11.87 5.68 -7.16
CA ALA A 25 12.89 6.74 -7.18
C ALA A 25 12.95 7.52 -5.85
N ILE A 26 11.79 7.73 -5.21
CA ILE A 26 11.66 8.39 -3.91
C ILE A 26 12.37 7.55 -2.83
N ILE A 27 12.14 6.23 -2.79
CA ILE A 27 12.82 5.34 -1.83
C ILE A 27 14.32 5.31 -2.08
N LYS A 28 14.75 5.26 -3.34
CA LYS A 28 16.17 5.31 -3.69
C LYS A 28 16.81 6.61 -3.20
N ALA A 29 16.14 7.75 -3.38
CA ALA A 29 16.62 9.04 -2.87
C ALA A 29 16.69 9.06 -1.34
N ILE A 30 15.64 8.62 -0.64
CA ILE A 30 15.62 8.54 0.82
C ILE A 30 16.74 7.62 1.33
N ARG A 31 16.93 6.45 0.71
CA ARG A 31 18.02 5.53 1.08
C ARG A 31 19.39 6.15 0.81
N ALA A 32 19.59 6.83 -0.32
CA ALA A 32 20.86 7.50 -0.62
C ALA A 32 21.20 8.57 0.43
N VAL A 33 20.21 9.36 0.85
CA VAL A 33 20.38 10.35 1.94
C VAL A 33 20.68 9.65 3.26
N LYS A 34 19.92 8.62 3.64
CA LYS A 34 20.15 7.88 4.91
C LYS A 34 21.46 7.12 4.94
N GLN A 35 21.93 6.60 3.80
CA GLN A 35 23.23 5.95 3.65
C GLN A 35 24.37 6.96 3.81
N ARG A 36 24.24 8.16 3.22
CA ARG A 36 25.21 9.24 3.43
C ARG A 36 25.29 9.68 4.90
N LEU A 37 24.18 9.62 5.63
CA LEU A 37 24.12 9.91 7.07
C LEU A 37 24.58 8.74 7.95
N GLY A 38 24.91 7.57 7.38
CA GLY A 38 25.36 6.39 8.14
C GLY A 38 24.28 5.68 8.97
N VAL A 39 23.00 6.02 8.77
CA VAL A 39 21.89 5.52 9.61
C VAL A 39 21.24 4.25 9.04
N ALA A 40 21.33 4.00 7.72
CA ALA A 40 20.58 2.92 7.08
C ALA A 40 21.38 1.64 6.84
N LYS A 41 20.81 0.50 7.26
CA LYS A 41 21.18 -0.85 6.83
C LYS A 41 20.50 -1.16 5.48
N ASN A 42 21.22 -1.81 4.56
CA ASN A 42 20.76 -2.14 3.21
C ASN A 42 19.78 -3.33 3.21
N ASN A 43 18.66 -3.15 3.93
CA ASN A 43 17.64 -4.17 4.13
C ASN A 43 16.60 -4.11 3.02
N GLU A 44 16.07 -5.28 2.69
CA GLU A 44 14.99 -5.40 1.72
C GLU A 44 13.65 -5.17 2.42
N LEU A 45 12.86 -4.22 1.91
CA LEU A 45 11.56 -3.88 2.47
C LEU A 45 10.50 -4.83 1.93
N CYS A 46 9.76 -5.45 2.85
CA CYS A 46 8.69 -6.38 2.53
C CYS A 46 7.43 -6.03 3.34
N VAL A 47 6.32 -6.70 3.04
CA VAL A 47 5.08 -6.64 3.81
C VAL A 47 4.62 -8.07 4.07
N ASP A 48 4.48 -8.44 5.34
CA ASP A 48 3.91 -9.74 5.73
C ASP A 48 2.45 -9.84 5.28
N GLN A 49 1.98 -11.06 4.94
CA GLN A 49 0.58 -11.31 4.59
C GLN A 49 -0.40 -10.79 5.67
N GLY A 50 -0.09 -11.01 6.96
CA GLY A 50 -0.91 -10.50 8.08
C GLY A 50 -0.89 -8.97 8.24
N CYS A 51 0.11 -8.27 7.69
CA CYS A 51 0.22 -6.82 7.73
C CYS A 51 -0.38 -6.13 6.49
N LEU A 52 -0.73 -6.88 5.46
CA LEU A 52 -1.33 -6.39 4.22
C LEU A 52 -2.58 -5.51 4.42
N PRO A 53 -3.56 -5.83 5.30
CA PRO A 53 -4.72 -4.96 5.51
C PRO A 53 -4.34 -3.60 6.09
N LYS A 54 -3.42 -3.57 7.06
CA LYS A 54 -2.90 -2.32 7.64
C LYS A 54 -2.12 -1.49 6.61
N TYR A 55 -1.33 -2.16 5.77
CA TYR A 55 -0.65 -1.51 4.67
C TYR A 55 -1.64 -0.82 3.71
N ARG A 56 -2.70 -1.53 3.28
CA ARG A 56 -3.74 -0.96 2.39
C ARG A 56 -4.44 0.24 3.02
N GLU A 57 -4.75 0.18 4.31
CA GLU A 57 -5.36 1.30 5.02
C GLU A 57 -4.44 2.53 5.07
N ARG A 58 -3.15 2.34 5.42
CA ARG A 58 -2.16 3.41 5.44
C ARG A 58 -1.95 4.01 4.05
N ARG A 59 -1.90 3.16 3.02
CA ARG A 59 -1.75 3.61 1.63
C ARG A 59 -2.94 4.46 1.17
N LYS A 60 -4.17 4.03 1.49
CA LYS A 60 -5.38 4.80 1.17
C LYS A 60 -5.44 6.14 1.90
N LYS A 61 -4.98 6.20 3.17
CA LYS A 61 -4.84 7.46 3.91
C LYS A 61 -3.80 8.36 3.27
N PHE A 62 -2.66 7.81 2.86
CA PHE A 62 -1.61 8.54 2.18
C PHE A 62 -2.09 9.15 0.85
N GLU A 63 -2.79 8.39 0.02
CA GLU A 63 -3.35 8.87 -1.25
C GLU A 63 -4.35 10.02 -1.03
N LYS A 64 -5.24 9.88 -0.05
CA LYS A 64 -6.17 10.97 0.34
C LYS A 64 -5.43 12.22 0.81
N ASN A 65 -4.37 12.05 1.61
CA ASN A 65 -3.57 13.16 2.09
C ASN A 65 -2.86 13.87 0.94
N ILE A 66 -2.26 13.15 -0.01
CA ILE A 66 -1.65 13.76 -1.21
C ILE A 66 -2.68 14.60 -1.95
N ILE A 67 -3.85 14.01 -2.25
CA ILE A 67 -4.91 14.72 -2.98
C ILE A 67 -5.32 15.99 -2.22
N PHE A 68 -5.45 15.90 -0.89
CA PHE A 68 -5.78 17.04 -0.05
C PHE A 68 -4.70 18.13 -0.10
N TYR A 69 -3.41 17.79 0.04
CA TYR A 69 -2.32 18.77 -0.03
C TYR A 69 -2.18 19.41 -1.41
N VAL A 70 -2.36 18.64 -2.48
CA VAL A 70 -2.35 19.17 -3.85
C VAL A 70 -3.52 20.12 -4.06
N ALA A 71 -4.74 19.73 -3.65
CA ALA A 71 -5.92 20.59 -3.73
C ALA A 71 -5.73 21.88 -2.92
N LEU A 72 -5.19 21.79 -1.71
CA LEU A 72 -4.88 22.93 -0.86
C LEU A 72 -3.85 23.86 -1.53
N GLY A 73 -2.79 23.31 -2.13
CA GLY A 73 -1.80 24.08 -2.88
C GLY A 73 -2.41 24.85 -4.06
N VAL A 74 -3.30 24.20 -4.81
CA VAL A 74 -4.04 24.85 -5.93
C VAL A 74 -4.95 25.97 -5.42
N ILE A 75 -5.71 25.74 -4.35
CA ILE A 75 -6.60 26.75 -3.76
C ILE A 75 -5.78 27.97 -3.31
N VAL A 76 -4.69 27.77 -2.59
CA VAL A 76 -3.81 28.85 -2.12
C VAL A 76 -3.22 29.62 -3.30
N PHE A 77 -2.76 28.92 -4.33
CA PHE A 77 -2.23 29.55 -5.55
C PHE A 77 -3.29 30.41 -6.26
N VAL A 78 -4.51 29.90 -6.43
CA VAL A 78 -5.61 30.62 -7.07
C VAL A 78 -6.03 31.83 -6.24
N LEU A 79 -6.10 31.71 -4.91
CA LEU A 79 -6.46 32.84 -4.04
C LEU A 79 -5.42 33.96 -4.11
N ILE A 80 -4.14 33.64 -4.00
CA ILE A 80 -3.07 34.65 -4.05
C ILE A 80 -3.05 35.37 -5.40
N ASN A 81 -3.09 34.63 -6.50
CA ASN A 81 -3.02 35.22 -7.85
C ASN A 81 -4.35 35.87 -8.28
N GLY A 82 -5.48 35.28 -7.90
CA GLY A 82 -6.81 35.82 -8.16
C GLY A 82 -7.00 37.18 -7.48
N LEU A 83 -6.58 37.32 -6.22
CA LEU A 83 -6.62 38.60 -5.51
C LEU A 83 -5.74 39.67 -6.19
N GLN A 84 -4.55 39.31 -6.66
CA GLN A 84 -3.68 40.24 -7.40
C GLN A 84 -4.30 40.71 -8.71
N LEU A 85 -4.95 39.80 -9.45
CA LEU A 85 -5.65 40.13 -10.69
C LEU A 85 -6.83 41.07 -10.44
N MET A 86 -7.63 40.84 -9.39
CA MET A 86 -8.74 41.73 -9.05
C MET A 86 -8.28 43.09 -8.54
N ALA A 87 -7.14 43.15 -7.85
CA ALA A 87 -6.53 44.40 -7.40
C ALA A 87 -5.84 45.19 -8.52
N GLY A 88 -5.69 44.62 -9.72
CA GLY A 88 -4.94 45.23 -10.84
C GLY A 88 -3.43 45.33 -10.59
N ALA A 89 -2.92 44.69 -9.54
CA ALA A 89 -1.53 44.79 -9.08
C ALA A 89 -0.78 43.48 -9.37
N PHE A 90 -0.58 43.16 -10.66
CA PHE A 90 0.11 41.94 -11.05
C PHE A 90 1.63 42.07 -10.83
N SER A 91 2.18 41.24 -9.93
CA SER A 91 3.61 41.15 -9.69
C SER A 91 4.14 39.77 -10.08
N ILE A 92 5.06 39.74 -11.05
CA ILE A 92 5.74 38.50 -11.47
C ILE A 92 6.45 37.86 -10.29
N VAL A 93 7.05 38.66 -9.40
CA VAL A 93 7.74 38.15 -8.21
C VAL A 93 6.77 37.42 -7.29
N ALA A 94 5.59 38.00 -7.07
CA ALA A 94 4.58 37.38 -6.22
C ALA A 94 3.97 36.13 -6.87
N PHE A 95 3.80 36.13 -8.20
CA PHE A 95 3.41 34.94 -8.96
C PHE A 95 4.40 33.80 -8.76
N ILE A 96 5.71 34.05 -8.99
CA ILE A 96 6.77 33.04 -8.81
C ILE A 96 6.82 32.55 -7.35
N ALA A 97 6.72 33.46 -6.38
CA ALA A 97 6.70 33.10 -4.96
C ALA A 97 5.49 32.22 -4.61
N SER A 98 4.30 32.55 -5.15
CA SER A 98 3.09 31.75 -4.93
C SER A 98 3.18 30.35 -5.57
N LEU A 99 3.81 30.25 -6.74
CA LEU A 99 4.06 28.97 -7.40
C LEU A 99 5.03 28.12 -6.57
N PHE A 100 6.11 28.73 -6.09
CA PHE A 100 7.08 28.05 -5.22
C PHE A 100 6.42 27.57 -3.92
N LEU A 101 5.55 28.40 -3.31
CA LEU A 101 4.78 28.04 -2.13
C LEU A 101 3.83 26.86 -2.41
N ALA A 102 3.11 26.87 -3.53
CA ALA A 102 2.21 25.79 -3.90
C ALA A 102 2.97 24.46 -4.13
N VAL A 103 4.11 24.53 -4.80
CA VAL A 103 5.02 23.38 -4.98
C VAL A 103 5.56 22.89 -3.63
N LEU A 104 5.91 23.80 -2.72
CA LEU A 104 6.38 23.44 -1.38
C LEU A 104 5.30 22.74 -0.56
N ILE A 105 4.05 23.23 -0.59
CA ILE A 105 2.90 22.58 0.05
C ILE A 105 2.66 21.19 -0.52
N ALA A 106 2.70 21.04 -1.85
CA ALA A 106 2.60 19.72 -2.49
C ALA A 106 3.80 18.82 -2.13
N GLY A 107 5.00 19.39 -2.01
CA GLY A 107 6.22 18.70 -1.60
C GLY A 107 6.17 18.18 -0.16
N LEU A 108 5.51 18.89 0.76
CA LEU A 108 5.27 18.41 2.13
C LEU A 108 4.46 17.11 2.15
N ALA A 109 3.58 16.89 1.16
CA ALA A 109 2.88 15.61 1.03
C ALA A 109 3.83 14.45 0.73
N ILE A 110 4.90 14.71 -0.05
CA ILE A 110 5.94 13.73 -0.36
C ILE A 110 6.82 13.45 0.86
N LEU A 111 7.04 14.42 1.75
CA LEU A 111 7.75 14.16 3.00
C LEU A 111 6.95 13.22 3.93
N ASN A 112 5.62 13.20 3.80
CA ASN A 112 4.74 12.24 4.45
C ASN A 112 4.62 10.90 3.69
N TYR A 113 5.49 10.62 2.72
CA TYR A 113 5.54 9.36 1.98
C TYR A 113 6.00 8.22 2.90
N ALA A 114 5.04 7.63 3.60
CA ALA A 114 5.27 6.56 4.57
C ALA A 114 5.06 5.15 3.98
N THR A 115 4.42 5.02 2.81
CA THR A 115 4.02 3.72 2.26
C THR A 115 4.32 3.60 0.75
N PRO A 116 5.47 3.02 0.37
CA PRO A 116 5.77 2.70 -1.03
C PRO A 116 4.85 1.64 -1.63
N PRO A 117 4.58 1.67 -2.94
CA PRO A 117 3.78 0.67 -3.62
C PRO A 117 4.40 -0.72 -3.53
N ILE A 118 3.51 -1.72 -3.44
CA ILE A 118 3.86 -3.14 -3.53
C ILE A 118 3.89 -3.51 -5.02
N ASP A 119 4.74 -4.47 -5.39
CA ASP A 119 4.74 -5.01 -6.75
C ASP A 119 3.42 -5.72 -7.04
N GLU A 120 2.58 -5.14 -7.90
CA GLU A 120 1.24 -5.65 -8.20
C GLU A 120 1.28 -7.05 -8.85
N ALA A 121 2.38 -7.39 -9.52
CA ALA A 121 2.63 -8.72 -10.07
C ALA A 121 2.68 -9.82 -8.98
N MET A 122 3.06 -9.48 -7.74
CA MET A 122 3.05 -10.43 -6.62
C MET A 122 1.66 -10.52 -5.96
N LEU A 123 0.87 -9.45 -6.00
CA LEU A 123 -0.50 -9.45 -5.49
C LEU A 123 -1.40 -10.39 -6.32
N THR A 124 -1.25 -10.37 -7.65
CA THR A 124 -1.99 -11.27 -8.54
C THR A 124 -1.52 -12.72 -8.39
N ALA A 125 -0.21 -12.96 -8.30
CA ALA A 125 0.34 -14.30 -8.08
C ALA A 125 -0.10 -14.91 -6.73
N GLY A 126 -0.07 -14.13 -5.65
CA GLY A 126 -0.52 -14.59 -4.33
C GLY A 126 -2.02 -14.95 -4.32
N SER A 127 -2.87 -14.13 -4.94
CA SER A 127 -4.30 -14.42 -5.03
C SER A 127 -4.64 -15.65 -5.90
N ALA A 128 -3.81 -15.98 -6.89
CA ALA A 128 -3.97 -17.19 -7.69
C ALA A 128 -3.58 -18.44 -6.90
N GLN A 129 -2.52 -18.34 -6.10
CA GLN A 129 -2.05 -19.46 -5.27
C GLN A 129 -2.98 -19.73 -4.08
N GLU A 130 -3.59 -18.70 -3.51
CA GLU A 130 -4.59 -18.83 -2.43
C GLU A 130 -5.87 -19.50 -2.95
N ARG A 131 -6.35 -19.14 -4.14
CA ARG A 131 -7.48 -19.82 -4.81
C ARG A 131 -7.18 -21.28 -5.15
N ALA A 132 -5.98 -21.57 -5.63
CA ALA A 132 -5.57 -22.94 -5.94
C ALA A 132 -5.57 -23.83 -4.69
N ARG A 133 -5.17 -23.29 -3.52
CA ARG A 133 -5.23 -24.02 -2.24
C ARG A 133 -6.66 -24.21 -1.73
N GLU A 134 -7.54 -23.23 -1.89
CA GLU A 134 -8.97 -23.39 -1.55
C GLU A 134 -9.60 -24.50 -2.40
N ASP A 135 -9.39 -24.52 -3.71
CA ASP A 135 -9.91 -25.55 -4.60
C ASP A 135 -9.39 -26.97 -4.26
N GLU A 136 -8.13 -27.09 -3.83
CA GLU A 136 -7.54 -28.37 -3.42
C GLU A 136 -8.10 -28.86 -2.07
N SER A 137 -8.37 -27.94 -1.13
CA SER A 137 -8.93 -28.27 0.19
C SER A 137 -10.41 -28.69 0.13
N VAL A 138 -11.17 -28.20 -0.84
CA VAL A 138 -12.59 -28.57 -1.04
C VAL A 138 -12.73 -29.94 -1.72
N SER A 139 -11.72 -30.40 -2.46
CA SER A 139 -11.75 -31.70 -3.15
C SER A 139 -11.43 -32.90 -2.22
N GLY A 140 -11.01 -32.66 -0.98
CA GLY A 140 -10.64 -33.69 -0.01
C GLY A 140 -11.80 -34.28 0.82
N GLU A 141 -13.03 -33.80 0.68
CA GLU A 141 -14.16 -34.30 1.45
C GLU A 141 -14.62 -35.68 0.93
N LYS A 142 -14.05 -36.73 1.54
CA LYS A 142 -14.36 -38.14 1.28
C LYS A 142 -15.89 -38.35 1.19
N PRO A 143 -16.39 -39.07 0.16
CA PRO A 143 -17.80 -39.38 0.05
C PRO A 143 -18.26 -40.15 1.29
N GLN A 144 -19.12 -39.50 2.07
CA GLN A 144 -19.78 -40.04 3.25
C GLN A 144 -20.59 -41.27 2.81
N GLN A 145 -20.12 -42.46 3.18
CA GLN A 145 -20.76 -43.73 2.87
C GLN A 145 -22.19 -43.74 3.43
N SER A 146 -23.16 -43.60 2.52
CA SER A 146 -24.58 -43.77 2.80
C SER A 146 -24.87 -45.22 3.19
N GLY A 147 -25.12 -45.44 4.48
CA GLY A 147 -25.50 -46.74 5.04
C GLY A 147 -26.86 -47.21 4.52
N LYS A 148 -26.86 -48.30 3.76
CA LYS A 148 -28.04 -49.09 3.39
C LYS A 148 -28.78 -49.56 4.66
N LYS A 149 -30.00 -49.04 4.89
CA LYS A 149 -30.97 -49.60 5.83
C LYS A 149 -31.47 -50.97 5.33
N PRO A 150 -31.43 -52.05 6.14
CA PRO A 150 -32.03 -53.32 5.77
C PRO A 150 -33.56 -53.28 5.91
N ALA A 151 -34.24 -53.87 4.92
CA ALA A 151 -35.68 -54.01 4.83
C ALA A 151 -36.23 -54.95 5.92
N LYS A 152 -37.20 -54.47 6.71
CA LYS A 152 -37.90 -55.27 7.72
C LYS A 152 -39.09 -55.98 7.06
N LYS A 153 -38.94 -57.30 6.89
CA LYS A 153 -39.94 -58.25 6.38
C LYS A 153 -41.08 -58.38 7.41
N GLY A 154 -42.32 -58.29 6.95
CA GLY A 154 -43.52 -58.41 7.80
C GLY A 154 -43.74 -59.82 8.37
N ARG A 155 -44.58 -59.91 9.41
CA ARG A 155 -45.22 -61.16 9.83
C ARG A 155 -46.63 -60.86 10.35
N SER A 156 -47.59 -61.45 9.67
CA SER A 156 -49.02 -61.46 9.91
C SER A 156 -49.41 -61.96 11.30
N ARG A 157 -50.55 -61.46 11.80
CA ARG A 157 -51.64 -62.29 12.31
C ARG A 157 -52.97 -61.63 11.98
#